data_AF-A0A6L4A4Y9-F1
#
_entry.id   AF-A0A6L4A4Y9-F1
#
_cell.length_a   1.000
_cell.length_b   1.000
_cell.length_c   1.000
_cell.angle_alpha   90.00
_cell.angle_beta   90.00
_cell.angle_gamma   90.00
#
_symmetry.space_group_name_H-M   'P 1'
#
loop_
_entity.id
_entity.type
_entity.pdbx_description
1 polymer ?
#
loop_
_entity_poly.entity_id
_entity_poly.type
_entity_poly.pdbx_seq_one_letter_code
_entity_poly.pdbx_strand_id
1 'polypeptide(L)' 'MSTPEIGLSKDSLNGVITLLNDALADQHVLYIKLRNYHWNVTGPRFYMLHELFEDQYNQIAAAIDETAERVRAMGGRPLS' A
#
# COMPACT_ATOMS: atom_id res chain seq x y z
N MET A 1 -0.04 -22.62 4.96
CA MET A 1 -1.27 -21.98 5.46
C MET A 1 -2.42 -22.56 4.65
N SER A 2 -3.51 -22.95 5.31
CA SER A 2 -4.73 -23.43 4.64
C SER A 2 -5.37 -22.31 3.84
N THR A 3 -5.91 -22.64 2.66
CA THR A 3 -6.70 -21.69 1.86
C THR A 3 -7.92 -21.24 2.67
N PRO A 4 -8.18 -19.93 2.82
CA PRO A 4 -9.32 -19.48 3.60
C PRO A 4 -10.64 -19.76 2.87
N GLU A 5 -11.62 -20.31 3.59
CA GLU A 5 -12.96 -20.62 3.07
C GLU A 5 -13.87 -19.38 3.12
N ILE A 6 -13.57 -18.39 2.26
CA ILE A 6 -14.33 -17.14 2.14
C ILE A 6 -15.28 -17.12 0.93
N GLY A 7 -15.60 -18.30 0.38
CA GLY A 7 -16.52 -18.44 -0.76
C GLY A 7 -15.92 -18.11 -2.13
N LEU A 8 -14.60 -17.98 -2.24
CA LEU A 8 -13.91 -17.78 -3.53
C LEU A 8 -13.38 -19.09 -4.10
N SER A 9 -13.42 -19.21 -5.43
CA SER A 9 -12.68 -20.28 -6.12
C SER A 9 -11.18 -20.07 -5.96
N LYS A 10 -10.39 -21.14 -6.11
CA LYS A 10 -8.92 -21.05 -6.02
C LYS A 10 -8.34 -20.09 -7.07
N ASP A 11 -8.89 -20.08 -8.28
CA ASP A 11 -8.42 -19.21 -9.37
C ASP A 11 -8.76 -17.74 -9.08
N SER A 12 -9.98 -17.47 -8.59
CA SER A 12 -10.38 -16.13 -8.18
C SER A 12 -9.53 -15.63 -7.00
N LEU A 13 -9.26 -16.48 -6.00
CA LEU A 13 -8.40 -16.15 -4.87
C LEU A 13 -6.98 -15.80 -5.33
N ASN A 14 -6.40 -16.60 -6.22
CA ASN A 14 -5.07 -16.32 -6.77
C ASN A 14 -5.05 -15.02 -7.59
N GLY A 15 -6.09 -14.76 -8.38
CA GLY A 15 -6.22 -13.50 -9.12
C GLY A 15 -6.28 -12.27 -8.22
N VAL A 16 -7.05 -12.34 -7.11
CA VAL A 16 -7.11 -11.27 -6.11
C VAL A 16 -5.77 -11.07 -5.42
N ILE A 17 -5.06 -12.15 -5.06
CA ILE A 17 -3.72 -12.06 -4.46
C ILE A 17 -2.74 -11.34 -5.40
N THR A 18 -2.77 -11.65 -6.70
CA THR A 18 -1.94 -10.95 -7.70
C THR A 18 -2.25 -9.46 -7.75
N LEU A 19 -3.54 -9.09 -7.86
CA LEU A 19 -3.96 -7.70 -7.92
C LEU A 19 -3.58 -6.91 -6.66
N LEU A 20 -3.68 -7.52 -5.48
CA LEU A 20 -3.26 -6.86 -4.24
C LEU A 20 -1.75 -6.69 -4.15
N ASN A 21 -0.97 -7.61 -4.70
CA ASN A 21 0.48 -7.46 -4.76
C ASN A 21 0.92 -6.37 -5.74
N ASP A 22 0.21 -6.22 -6.87
CA ASP A 22 0.43 -5.08 -7.79
C ASP A 22 0.10 -3.76 -7.09
N ALA A 23 -1.03 -3.69 -6.38
CA ALA A 23 -1.40 -2.51 -5.60
C ALA A 23 -0.40 -2.21 -4.47
N LEU A 24 0.11 -3.24 -3.79
CA LEU A 24 1.12 -3.11 -2.74
C LEU A 24 2.42 -2.49 -3.27
N ALA A 25 2.87 -2.93 -4.46
CA ALA A 25 4.03 -2.36 -5.12
C ALA A 25 3.83 -0.87 -5.45
N ASP A 26 2.67 -0.52 -6.02
CA ASP A 26 2.32 0.87 -6.33
C ASP A 26 2.23 1.75 -5.09
N GLN A 27 1.67 1.23 -3.98
CA GLN A 27 1.61 1.92 -2.69
C GLN A 27 3.01 2.23 -2.16
N HIS A 28 3.95 1.29 -2.22
CA HIS A 28 5.34 1.52 -1.82
C HIS A 28 6.01 2.62 -2.67
N VAL A 29 5.81 2.58 -3.99
CA VAL A 29 6.33 3.64 -4.88
C VAL A 29 5.72 5.00 -4.53
N LEU A 30 4.41 5.05 -4.28
CA LEU A 30 3.71 6.28 -3.88
C LEU A 30 4.20 6.81 -2.54
N TYR A 31 4.39 5.94 -1.54
CA TYR A 31 4.93 6.30 -0.23
C TYR A 31 6.30 7.00 -0.36
N ILE A 32 7.21 6.42 -1.15
CA ILE A 32 8.53 7.01 -1.37
C ILE A 32 8.44 8.34 -2.13
N LYS A 33 7.53 8.47 -3.11
CA LYS A 33 7.29 9.76 -3.79
C LYS A 33 6.79 10.83 -2.83
N LEU A 34 5.83 10.52 -1.97
CA LEU A 34 5.29 11.46 -0.98
C LEU A 34 6.35 11.90 0.03
N ARG A 35 7.19 10.97 0.51
CA ARG A 35 8.36 11.30 1.35
C ARG A 35 9.33 12.23 0.63
N ASN A 36 9.62 11.96 -0.66
CA ASN A 36 10.44 12.84 -1.47
C ASN A 36 9.82 14.24 -1.63
N TYR A 37 8.50 14.35 -1.82
CA TYR A 37 7.82 15.64 -1.91
C TYR A 37 7.84 16.38 -0.58
N HIS A 38 7.59 15.69 0.53
CA HIS A 38 7.67 16.23 1.88
C HIS A 38 9.05 16.83 2.18
N TRP A 39 10.13 16.13 1.84
CA TRP A 39 11.50 16.62 2.08
C TRP A 39 11.92 17.77 1.17
N ASN A 40 11.48 17.75 -0.09
CA ASN A 40 12.03 18.64 -1.13
C ASN A 40 11.12 19.79 -1.52
N VAL A 41 9.89 19.89 -0.98
CA VAL A 41 9.00 21.02 -1.25
C VAL A 41 9.62 22.33 -0.76
N THR A 42 9.44 23.41 -1.53
CA THR A 42 9.93 24.76 -1.20
C THR A 42 8.93 25.82 -1.65
N GLY A 43 9.16 27.08 -1.28
CA GLY A 43 8.37 28.24 -1.72
C GLY A 43 7.28 28.67 -0.73
N PRO A 44 6.41 29.63 -1.11
CA PRO A 44 5.49 30.30 -0.18
C PRO A 44 4.47 29.40 0.51
N ARG A 45 4.23 28.19 -0.02
CA ARG A 45 3.31 27.19 0.53
C ARG A 45 4.02 26.03 1.24
N PHE A 46 5.31 26.19 1.58
CA PHE A 46 6.14 25.14 2.18
C PHE A 46 5.43 24.41 3.32
N TYR A 47 5.01 25.13 4.36
CA TYR A 47 4.44 24.53 5.57
C TYR A 47 3.20 23.69 5.27
N MET A 48 2.23 24.25 4.55
CA MET A 48 0.98 23.59 4.20
C MET A 48 1.21 22.32 3.37
N LEU A 49 2.09 22.38 2.37
CA LEU A 49 2.37 21.24 1.51
C LEU A 49 3.23 20.19 2.22
N HIS A 50 4.17 20.60 3.06
CA HIS A 50 5.02 19.72 3.86
C HIS A 50 4.17 18.87 4.81
N GLU A 51 3.24 19.49 5.54
CA GLU A 51 2.29 18.82 6.42
C GLU A 51 1.32 17.92 5.63
N LEU A 52 0.81 18.38 4.50
CA LEU A 52 -0.06 17.58 3.62
C LEU A 52 0.63 16.29 3.15
N PHE A 53 1.87 16.39 2.67
CA PHE A 53 2.60 15.21 2.20
C PHE A 53 2.93 14.25 3.34
N GLU A 54 3.10 14.76 4.57
CA GLU A 54 3.26 13.94 5.77
C GLU A 54 2.01 13.14 6.12
N ASP A 55 0.87 13.82 6.21
CA ASP A 55 -0.42 13.17 6.44
C ASP A 55 -0.68 12.08 5.37
N GLN A 56 -0.43 12.41 4.10
CA GLN A 56 -0.60 11.46 3.00
C GLN A 56 0.34 10.25 3.11
N TYR A 57 1.64 10.43 3.37
CA TYR A 57 2.53 9.26 3.47
C TYR A 57 2.19 8.38 4.67
N ASN A 58 1.68 8.95 5.76
CA ASN A 58 1.22 8.17 6.93
C ASN A 58 -0.02 7.34 6.59
N GLN A 59 -0.98 7.90 5.85
CA GLN A 59 -2.14 7.15 5.35
C GLN A 59 -1.73 6.02 4.40
N ILE A 60 -0.79 6.27 3.48
CA ILE A 60 -0.27 5.21 2.59
C ILE A 60 0.49 4.15 3.39
N ALA A 61 1.26 4.52 4.42
CA ALA A 61 1.94 3.54 5.27
C ALA A 61 0.94 2.59 5.97
N ALA A 62 -0.18 3.10 6.47
CA ALA A 62 -1.24 2.26 7.02
C ALA A 62 -1.88 1.36 5.95
N ALA A 63 -2.13 1.89 4.74
CA ALA A 63 -2.68 1.11 3.64
C ALA A 63 -1.75 -0.01 3.15
N ILE A 64 -0.43 0.20 3.18
CA ILE A 64 0.60 -0.81 2.88
C ILE A 64 0.46 -1.99 3.86
N ASP A 65 0.37 -1.70 5.15
CA ASP A 65 0.22 -2.72 6.19
C ASP A 65 -1.07 -3.53 6.00
N GLU A 66 -2.22 -2.85 5.86
CA GLU A 66 -3.52 -3.49 5.61
C GLU A 66 -3.50 -4.38 4.34
N THR A 67 -2.89 -3.88 3.25
CA THR A 67 -2.81 -4.62 1.99
C THR A 67 -1.93 -5.86 2.13
N ALA A 68 -0.76 -5.73 2.77
CA ALA A 68 0.15 -6.85 3.02
C ALA A 68 -0.50 -7.90 3.94
N GLU A 69 -1.15 -7.48 5.03
CA GLU A 69 -1.90 -8.37 5.91
C GLU A 69 -3.04 -9.06 5.17
N ARG A 70 -3.73 -8.36 4.26
CA ARG A 70 -4.80 -8.96 3.46
C ARG A 70 -4.27 -10.05 2.52
N VAL A 71 -3.12 -9.83 1.89
CA VAL A 71 -2.44 -10.86 1.08
C VAL A 71 -2.10 -12.07 1.94
N ARG A 72 -1.59 -11.88 3.16
CA ARG A 72 -1.31 -12.97 4.11
C ARG A 72 -2.57 -13.72 4.53
N ALA A 73 -3.63 -13.00 4.86
CA ALA A 73 -4.92 -13.56 5.26
C ALA A 73 -5.51 -14.45 4.16
N MET A 74 -5.24 -14.15 2.89
CA MET A 74 -5.65 -14.97 1.74
C MET A 74 -4.73 -16.15 1.44
N GLY A 75 -3.70 -16.39 2.26
CA GLY A 75 -2.71 -17.45 2.06
C GLY A 75 -1.62 -17.11 1.05
N GLY A 76 -1.59 -15.87 0.56
CA GLY A 76 -0.56 -15.34 -0.32
C GLY A 76 0.71 -14.91 0.42
N ARG A 77 1.72 -14.55 -0.38
CA ARG A 77 2.94 -13.89 0.11
C ARG A 77 2.94 -12.44 -0.41
N PRO A 78 3.00 -11.45 0.50
CA PRO A 78 3.18 -10.05 0.12
C PRO A 78 4.50 -9.88 -0.62
N LEU A 79 4.49 -9.12 -1.70
CA LEU A 79 5.71 -8.65 -2.34
C LEU A 79 6.25 -7.46 -1.54
N SER A 80 7.55 -7.50 -1.28
CA SER A 80 8.31 -6.52 -0.50
C SER A 80 9.36 -5.84 -1.37
#